data_AF-A0A354P8Z9-F1
#
_entry.id   AF-A0A354P8Z9-F1
#
_cell.length_a   1.000
_cell.length_b   1.000
_cell.length_c   1.000
_cell.angle_alpha   90.00
_cell.angle_beta   90.00
_cell.angle_gamma   90.00
#
_symmetry.space_group_name_H-M   'P 1'
#
loop_
_entity.id
_entity.type
_entity.pdbx_description
1 polymer ?
#
loop_
_entity_poly.entity_id
_entity_poly.type
_entity_poly.pdbx_seq_one_letter_code
_entity_poly.pdbx_strand_id
1 'polypeptide(L)' 'MEAMRQAIAVNLSIDPERLRIYDPRSQSVIGVTGERWQIFYGDQWHDLPWHFDGPLCVDRALVRKWLDKSKASGA' A
#
# COMPACT_ATOMS: atom_id res chain seq x y z
N MET A 1 -9.42 9.83 -7.65
CA MET A 1 -8.25 9.26 -6.96
C MET A 1 -7.88 10.02 -5.68
N GLU A 2 -7.97 11.36 -5.64
CA GLU A 2 -7.65 12.17 -4.44
C GLU A 2 -8.46 11.76 -3.18
N ALA A 3 -9.78 11.61 -3.31
CA ALA A 3 -10.65 11.24 -2.18
C ALA A 3 -10.31 9.86 -1.59
N MET A 4 -9.93 8.91 -2.44
CA MET A 4 -9.48 7.57 -2.03
C MET A 4 -8.14 7.65 -1.30
N ARG A 5 -7.18 8.44 -1.82
CA ARG A 5 -5.89 8.69 -1.17
C ARG A 5 -6.10 9.27 0.24
N GLN A 6 -6.99 10.25 0.40
CA GLN A 6 -7.27 10.85 1.70
C GLN A 6 -7.89 9.83 2.67
N ALA A 7 -8.87 9.04 2.23
CA ALA A 7 -9.51 8.03 3.07
C ALA A 7 -8.52 6.95 3.55
N ILE A 8 -7.66 6.46 2.65
CA ILE A 8 -6.60 5.50 3.01
C ILE A 8 -5.60 6.13 3.98
N ALA A 9 -5.18 7.38 3.73
CA ALA A 9 -4.25 8.08 4.61
C ALA A 9 -4.81 8.24 6.04
N VAL A 10 -6.12 8.51 6.16
CA VAL A 10 -6.84 8.55 7.45
C VAL A 10 -6.81 7.19 8.13
N ASN A 11 -7.14 6.11 7.43
CA ASN A 11 -7.14 4.73 7.99
C ASN A 11 -5.75 4.30 8.45
N LEU A 12 -4.71 4.76 7.76
CA LEU A 12 -3.32 4.49 8.09
C LEU A 12 -2.76 5.45 9.15
N SER A 13 -3.47 6.53 9.47
CA SER A 13 -2.98 7.64 10.30
C SER A 13 -1.63 8.18 9.83
N ILE A 14 -1.52 8.45 8.51
CA ILE A 14 -0.33 9.04 7.88
C ILE A 14 -0.73 10.26 7.03
N ASP A 15 0.25 11.10 6.69
CA ASP A 15 0.03 12.16 5.72
C ASP A 15 -0.31 11.57 4.34
N PRO A 16 -1.25 12.15 3.58
CA PRO A 16 -1.59 11.69 2.24
C PRO A 16 -0.43 11.83 1.24
N GLU A 17 0.58 12.64 1.54
CA GLU A 17 1.83 12.73 0.76
C GLU A 17 2.75 11.51 0.95
N ARG A 18 2.62 10.81 2.09
CA ARG A 18 3.31 9.55 2.39
C ARG A 18 2.61 8.34 1.75
N LEU A 19 1.65 8.57 0.86
CA LEU A 19 0.88 7.56 0.16
C LEU A 19 0.98 7.80 -1.34
N ARG A 20 1.42 6.78 -2.10
CA ARG A 20 1.47 6.80 -3.57
C ARG A 20 0.56 5.72 -4.10
N ILE A 21 -0.35 6.08 -4.98
CA ILE A 21 -1.22 5.14 -5.70
C ILE A 21 -0.88 5.32 -7.17
N TYR A 22 -0.52 4.23 -7.85
CA TYR A 22 -0.18 4.24 -9.26
C TYR A 22 -0.74 3.00 -9.94
N ASP A 23 -1.27 3.22 -11.14
CA ASP A 23 -1.66 2.14 -12.03
C ASP A 23 -0.44 1.75 -12.86
N PRO A 24 0.05 0.49 -12.80
CA PRO A 24 1.16 0.05 -13.63
C PRO A 24 0.68 -0.18 -15.07
N ARG A 25 0.06 0.82 -15.71
CA ARG A 25 -0.27 0.78 -17.14
C ARG A 25 0.95 0.85 -18.04
N SER A 26 2.14 1.08 -17.48
CA SER A 26 3.35 1.37 -18.26
C SER A 26 4.53 0.41 -18.03
N GLN A 27 4.40 -0.64 -17.23
CA GLN A 27 5.45 -1.66 -17.12
C GLN A 27 4.86 -3.05 -17.28
N SER A 28 5.22 -3.68 -18.41
CA SER A 28 4.93 -5.06 -18.84
C SER A 28 5.42 -6.14 -17.86
N VAL A 29 4.97 -6.09 -16.60
CA VAL A 29 5.14 -7.20 -15.65
C VAL A 29 3.92 -8.07 -15.79
N ILE A 30 4.07 -9.10 -16.61
CA ILE A 30 3.08 -10.16 -16.86
C ILE A 30 2.65 -10.72 -15.49
N GLY A 31 1.35 -10.59 -15.16
CA GLY A 31 0.72 -11.31 -14.04
C GLY A 31 0.27 -10.50 -12.83
N VAL A 32 0.45 -9.17 -12.79
CA VAL A 32 -0.09 -8.33 -11.69
C VAL A 32 -0.99 -7.24 -12.27
N THR A 33 -2.21 -7.63 -12.64
CA THR A 33 -3.26 -6.69 -13.03
C THR A 33 -3.88 -6.09 -11.77
N GLY A 34 -3.57 -4.83 -11.48
CA GLY A 34 -4.18 -4.09 -10.36
C GLY A 34 -3.45 -2.80 -10.04
N GLU A 35 -4.19 -1.81 -9.54
CA GLU A 35 -3.64 -0.61 -8.94
C GLU A 35 -2.62 -1.01 -7.86
N ARG A 36 -1.44 -0.41 -7.88
CA ARG A 36 -0.43 -0.59 -6.83
C ARG A 36 -0.40 0.64 -5.95
N TRP A 37 -0.01 0.42 -4.71
CA TRP A 37 0.14 1.50 -3.77
C TRP A 37 1.31 1.28 -2.81
N GLN A 38 1.97 2.38 -2.49
CA GLN A 38 3.13 2.43 -1.63
C GLN A 38 2.89 3.42 -0.50
N ILE A 39 3.43 3.10 0.67
CA ILE A 39 3.45 4.02 1.81
C ILE A 39 4.87 4.30 2.26
N PHE A 40 5.11 5.49 2.79
CA PHE A 40 6.37 5.81 3.45
C PHE A 40 6.29 5.43 4.93
N TYR A 41 7.01 4.37 5.31
CA TYR A 41 7.03 3.82 6.65
C TYR A 41 8.46 3.44 7.05
N GLY A 42 8.89 3.80 8.26
CA GLY A 42 10.23 3.43 8.74
C GLY A 42 11.38 3.95 7.87
N ASP A 43 11.26 5.18 7.36
CA ASP A 43 12.22 5.85 6.47
C ASP A 43 12.36 5.26 5.06
N GLN A 44 11.48 4.32 4.68
CA GLN A 44 11.50 3.68 3.37
C GLN A 44 10.11 3.63 2.74
N TRP A 45 10.07 3.57 1.40
CA TRP A 45 8.85 3.29 0.66
C TRP A 45 8.60 1.79 0.61
N HIS A 46 7.40 1.38 0.97
CA HIS A 46 6.99 -0.03 0.96
C HIS A 46 5.77 -0.23 0.06
N ASP A 47 5.88 -1.17 -0.86
CA ASP A 47 4.74 -1.69 -1.63
C ASP A 47 3.80 -2.47 -0.73
N LEU A 48 2.52 -2.09 -0.76
CA LEU A 48 1.49 -2.78 0.01
C LEU A 48 0.62 -3.63 -0.92
N PRO A 49 0.22 -4.83 -0.48
CA PRO A 49 -0.76 -5.63 -1.21
C PRO A 49 -2.13 -4.93 -1.23
N TRP A 50 -2.95 -5.29 -2.21
CA TRP A 50 -4.34 -4.87 -2.28
C TRP A 50 -5.19 -5.79 -1.41
N HIS A 51 -5.99 -5.22 -0.51
CA HIS A 51 -6.96 -6.03 0.25
C HIS A 51 -8.09 -6.47 -0.68
N PHE A 52 -8.68 -7.65 -0.41
CA PHE A 52 -9.75 -8.22 -1.24
C PHE A 52 -10.95 -7.26 -1.35
N ASP A 53 -11.38 -6.69 -0.23
CA ASP A 53 -12.45 -5.66 -0.16
C ASP A 53 -12.01 -4.26 -0.62
N GLY A 54 -10.76 -4.11 -1.08
CA GLY A 54 -10.20 -2.84 -1.55
C GLY A 54 -9.37 -2.08 -0.50
N PRO A 55 -8.67 -1.01 -0.92
CA PRO A 55 -7.63 -0.36 -0.14
C PRO A 55 -8.20 0.44 1.06
N LEU A 56 -9.49 0.77 1.02
CA LEU A 56 -10.21 1.41 2.12
C LEU A 56 -10.35 0.50 3.34
N CYS A 57 -10.23 -0.81 3.19
CA CYS A 57 -10.20 -1.75 4.32
C CYS A 57 -8.81 -1.90 4.94
N VAL A 58 -7.80 -1.19 4.42
CA VAL A 58 -6.44 -1.29 4.93
C VAL A 58 -6.19 -0.25 6.02
N ASP A 59 -5.93 -0.75 7.21
CA ASP A 59 -5.55 0.03 8.38
C ASP A 59 -4.08 -0.20 8.78
N ARG A 60 -3.59 0.64 9.70
CA ARG A 60 -2.20 0.60 10.16
C ARG A 60 -1.79 -0.75 10.78
N ALA A 61 -2.68 -1.46 11.46
CA ALA A 61 -2.38 -2.76 12.05
C ALA A 61 -2.21 -3.83 10.98
N LEU A 62 -3.02 -3.80 9.91
CA LEU A 62 -2.90 -4.70 8.77
C LEU A 62 -1.58 -4.47 8.02
N VAL A 63 -1.23 -3.21 7.77
CA VAL A 63 0.08 -2.83 7.20
C VAL A 63 1.22 -3.37 8.04
N ARG A 64 1.16 -3.20 9.37
CA ARG A 64 2.19 -3.71 10.27
C ARG A 64 2.33 -5.23 10.15
N LYS A 65 1.22 -5.98 10.05
CA LYS A 65 1.25 -7.44 9.84
C LYS A 65 1.92 -7.82 8.51
N TRP A 66 1.66 -7.06 7.44
CA TRP A 66 2.31 -7.32 6.14
C TRP A 66 3.81 -7.08 6.19
N LEU A 67 4.24 -5.95 6.75
CA LEU A 67 5.65 -5.60 6.86
C LEU A 67 6.40 -6.56 7.81
N ASP A 68 5.75 -7.01 8.89
CA ASP A 68 6.30 -8.01 9.80
C ASP A 68 6.47 -9.38 9.12
N LYS A 69 5.46 -9.85 8.38
CA LYS A 69 5.54 -11.09 7.60
C LYS A 69 6.62 -11.01 6.51
N SER A 70 6.79 -9.84 5.88
CA SER A 70 7.85 -9.62 4.88
C SER A 70 9.25 -9.74 5.50
N LYS A 71 9.43 -9.36 6.77
CA LYS A 71 10.69 -9.58 7.48
C LYS A 71 10.91 -11.03 7.86
N ALA A 72 9.85 -11.75 8.24
CA ALA A 72 9.94 -13.16 8.62
C ALA A 72 10.22 -14.11 7.44
N SER A 73 9.93 -13.69 6.20
CA SER A 73 10.10 -14.52 5.00
C SER A 73 11.47 -14.33 4.32
N GLY A 74 12.36 -13.52 4.90
CA GLY A 74 13.70 -13.20 4.39
C GLY A 74 14.85 -13.78 5.22
N ALA A 75 14.61 -14.84 6.00
CA ALA A 75 15.61 -15.57 6.79
C ALA A 75 15.95 -16.92 6.16
#